data_AF-A0A6D2JKS1-F1
#
_entry.id   AF-A0A6D2JKS1-F1
#
_cell.length_a   1.000
_cell.length_b   1.000
_cell.length_c   1.000
_cell.angle_alpha   90.00
_cell.angle_beta   90.00
_cell.angle_gamma   90.00
#
_symmetry.space_group_name_H-M   'P 1'
#
loop_
_entity.id
_entity.type
_entity.pdbx_description
1 polymer ?
#
loop_
_entity_poly.entity_id
_entity_poly.type
_entity_poly.pdbx_seq_one_letter_code
_entity_poly.pdbx_strand_id
1 'polypeptide(L)'
;MAEESKLDLVDATEKRFRTDPSPKPEYPNSKDALKEMESGNSALNDKVKKKKNKGKGKESEDTEFTTKLPTVMKKSKGKYKIESPYEWITCMISSDDMCAQVGKLLKDNYSSVGACDYSNEFLRWALQPPGYRKDWLIGVRVMPSSTLVGFISAVPAMISVDGDLVEMAEINIVCVKKDHRNKGICTAMIKELTTRVGGGHTALINYKHVPTSIPTVTCQYWNNTLIHVLPTGGEVVGERFREMKPDDVPSVTHLLNGYLSRFRVRPVFDEDTVSHWFLPRQGIVSSFVRASGEKLTDFGSFYWQRVNQRVDKKLLNIKYGCMFYYASVETVENVIRYLVKVARESNLDAFSIVRAMELEESFLTKLHFEKGDSFHYHLPSCVTGVDPLDIGLLIKALE
;
A
#
# COMPACT_ATOMS: atom_id res chain seq x y z
N MET A 1 23.28 -30.35 0.72
CA MET A 1 22.97 -29.47 1.87
C MET A 1 22.65 -28.02 1.48
N ALA A 2 23.59 -27.20 0.98
CA ALA A 2 23.29 -25.79 0.63
C ALA A 2 22.41 -25.65 -0.63
N GLU A 3 22.63 -26.45 -1.67
CA GLU A 3 21.81 -26.44 -2.89
C GLU A 3 20.41 -27.03 -2.68
N GLU A 4 20.27 -28.12 -1.93
CA GLU A 4 18.96 -28.68 -1.56
C GLU A 4 18.13 -27.67 -0.74
N SER A 5 18.77 -26.90 0.15
CA SER A 5 18.06 -25.85 0.89
C SER A 5 17.57 -24.69 0.01
N LYS A 6 18.30 -24.37 -1.06
CA LYS A 6 17.89 -23.37 -2.05
C LYS A 6 16.76 -23.89 -2.93
N LEU A 7 16.78 -25.16 -3.32
CA LEU A 7 15.70 -25.79 -4.07
C LEU A 7 14.40 -25.83 -3.25
N ASP A 8 14.49 -26.19 -1.97
CA ASP A 8 13.36 -26.13 -1.02
C ASP A 8 12.81 -24.70 -0.87
N LEU A 9 13.68 -23.68 -0.87
CA LEU A 9 13.31 -22.26 -0.81
C LEU A 9 12.63 -21.78 -2.09
N VAL A 10 13.15 -22.17 -3.26
CA VAL A 10 12.55 -21.85 -4.57
C VAL A 10 11.19 -22.52 -4.67
N ASP A 11 11.09 -23.81 -4.38
CA ASP A 11 9.82 -24.55 -4.38
C ASP A 11 8.82 -23.97 -3.40
N ALA A 12 9.25 -23.53 -2.21
CA ALA A 12 8.36 -22.88 -1.24
C ALA A 12 7.88 -21.50 -1.71
N THR A 13 8.79 -20.71 -2.29
CA THR A 13 8.50 -19.38 -2.82
C THR A 13 7.57 -19.49 -4.04
N GLU A 14 7.85 -20.42 -4.95
CA GLU A 14 6.97 -20.76 -6.07
C GLU A 14 5.64 -21.30 -5.58
N LYS A 15 5.60 -22.21 -4.59
CA LYS A 15 4.33 -22.67 -3.97
C LYS A 15 3.54 -21.52 -3.38
N ARG A 16 4.17 -20.53 -2.73
CA ARG A 16 3.49 -19.32 -2.26
C ARG A 16 2.81 -18.55 -3.40
N PHE A 17 3.42 -18.49 -4.58
CA PHE A 17 2.85 -17.75 -5.73
C PHE A 17 1.99 -18.61 -6.66
N ARG A 18 2.11 -19.94 -6.60
CA ARG A 18 1.37 -20.91 -7.42
C ARG A 18 0.20 -21.59 -6.68
N THR A 19 0.03 -21.37 -5.38
CA THR A 19 -1.17 -21.85 -4.69
C THR A 19 -2.40 -21.21 -5.34
N ASP A 20 -3.23 -22.07 -5.94
CA ASP A 20 -4.66 -21.87 -6.27
C ASP A 20 -5.28 -20.86 -5.30
N PRO A 21 -6.08 -19.86 -5.75
CA PRO A 21 -6.39 -18.66 -4.98
C PRO A 21 -6.72 -19.07 -3.56
N SER A 22 -5.83 -18.69 -2.64
CA SER A 22 -5.84 -19.13 -1.23
C SER A 22 -7.28 -19.23 -0.76
N PRO A 23 -7.70 -20.32 -0.07
CA PRO A 23 -9.08 -20.49 0.35
C PRO A 23 -9.55 -19.18 0.96
N LYS A 24 -10.56 -18.59 0.29
CA LYS A 24 -11.07 -17.25 0.54
C LYS A 24 -11.11 -17.06 2.05
N PRO A 25 -10.43 -16.07 2.65
CA PRO A 25 -10.90 -15.60 3.93
C PRO A 25 -12.27 -14.96 3.63
N GLU A 26 -13.32 -15.78 3.68
CA GLU A 26 -14.69 -15.31 3.72
C GLU A 26 -14.75 -14.46 4.99
N TYR A 27 -14.72 -13.14 4.78
CA TYR A 27 -15.19 -12.18 5.76
C TYR A 27 -16.64 -11.89 5.37
N PRO A 28 -17.63 -12.70 5.82
CA PRO A 28 -19.02 -12.60 5.37
C PRO A 28 -19.65 -11.22 5.60
N ASN A 29 -19.02 -10.31 6.36
CA ASN A 29 -19.54 -8.99 6.70
C ASN A 29 -18.67 -7.79 6.24
N SER A 30 -17.60 -7.98 5.45
CA SER A 30 -16.83 -6.83 4.92
C SER A 30 -17.56 -6.12 3.77
N LYS A 31 -18.39 -6.85 3.02
CA LYS A 31 -19.19 -6.28 1.91
C LYS A 31 -20.12 -5.18 2.37
N ASP A 32 -20.84 -5.39 3.47
CA ASP A 32 -21.78 -4.41 4.02
C ASP A 32 -21.05 -3.23 4.67
N ALA A 33 -19.91 -3.49 5.32
CA ALA A 33 -19.07 -2.42 5.89
C ALA A 33 -18.47 -1.49 4.82
N LEU A 34 -18.03 -2.06 3.69
CA LEU A 34 -17.53 -1.30 2.54
C LEU A 34 -18.66 -0.52 1.85
N LYS A 35 -19.84 -1.14 1.67
CA LYS A 35 -21.04 -0.44 1.16
C LYS A 35 -21.54 0.67 2.08
N GLU A 36 -21.38 0.54 3.39
CA GLU A 36 -21.74 1.61 4.34
C GLU A 36 -20.72 2.77 4.34
N MET A 37 -19.43 2.47 4.13
CA MET A 37 -18.44 3.52 3.82
C MET A 37 -18.79 4.27 2.53
N GLU A 38 -19.25 3.55 1.50
CA GLU A 38 -19.77 4.17 0.26
C GLU A 38 -21.07 4.95 0.47
N SER A 39 -22.00 4.47 1.30
CA SER A 39 -23.25 5.19 1.57
C SER A 39 -22.98 6.51 2.31
N GLY A 40 -21.93 6.57 3.13
CA GLY A 40 -21.35 7.80 3.66
C GLY A 40 -20.81 8.76 2.58
N ASN A 41 -20.27 8.22 1.49
CA ASN A 41 -19.85 8.99 0.30
C ASN A 41 -21.03 9.41 -0.59
N SER A 42 -22.16 8.70 -0.55
CA SER A 42 -23.30 8.88 -1.48
C SER A 42 -24.13 10.16 -1.26
N ALA A 43 -24.02 10.82 -0.09
CA ALA A 43 -24.71 12.07 0.21
C ALA A 43 -24.27 13.26 -0.69
N LEU A 44 -23.24 13.08 -1.53
CA LEU A 44 -22.78 14.04 -2.54
C LEU A 44 -23.59 13.98 -3.86
N ASN A 45 -24.12 12.81 -4.23
CA ASN A 45 -24.71 12.60 -5.57
C ASN A 45 -26.00 13.41 -5.80
N ASP A 46 -26.76 13.67 -4.74
CA ASP A 46 -28.03 14.39 -4.85
C ASP A 46 -27.88 15.91 -5.04
N LYS A 47 -26.75 16.49 -4.63
CA LYS A 47 -26.46 17.93 -4.85
C LYS A 47 -25.92 18.21 -6.26
N VAL A 48 -25.15 17.27 -6.83
CA VAL A 48 -24.60 17.39 -8.18
C VAL A 48 -25.69 17.16 -9.25
N LYS A 49 -26.59 16.19 -9.05
CA LYS A 49 -27.73 15.97 -9.96
C LYS A 49 -28.73 17.13 -9.96
N LYS A 50 -28.95 17.81 -8.82
CA LYS A 50 -29.82 19.00 -8.75
C LYS A 50 -29.24 20.24 -9.46
N LYS A 51 -27.91 20.35 -9.61
CA LYS A 51 -27.27 21.45 -10.36
C LYS A 51 -27.27 21.23 -11.88
N LYS A 52 -27.20 19.98 -12.37
CA LYS A 52 -27.29 19.67 -13.81
C LYS A 52 -28.68 19.86 -14.43
N ASN A 53 -29.75 19.95 -13.62
CA ASN A 53 -31.12 20.14 -14.12
C ASN A 53 -31.61 21.61 -14.15
N LYS A 54 -30.74 22.60 -13.92
CA LYS A 54 -31.06 24.02 -14.14
C LYS A 54 -29.98 24.67 -15.00
N GLY A 55 -30.14 24.59 -16.32
CA GLY A 55 -29.26 25.29 -17.27
C GLY A 55 -29.35 24.72 -18.68
N LYS A 56 -30.52 24.82 -19.33
CA LYS A 56 -30.60 24.82 -20.80
C LYS A 56 -30.84 26.26 -21.24
N GLY A 57 -29.82 26.88 -21.83
CA GLY A 57 -29.96 28.19 -22.48
C GLY A 57 -28.65 28.90 -22.80
N LYS A 58 -28.23 28.78 -24.07
CA LYS A 58 -27.37 29.64 -24.91
C LYS A 58 -25.85 29.76 -24.65
N GLU A 59 -25.14 29.82 -25.77
CA GLU A 59 -23.69 29.87 -26.01
C GLU A 59 -23.03 31.20 -25.58
N SER A 60 -21.79 31.12 -25.07
CA SER A 60 -20.58 31.87 -25.51
C SER A 60 -19.46 31.83 -24.46
N GLU A 61 -18.22 31.76 -24.98
CA GLU A 61 -16.91 32.21 -24.46
C GLU A 61 -16.33 31.71 -23.12
N ASP A 62 -15.02 31.41 -23.21
CA ASP A 62 -13.98 31.21 -22.20
C ASP A 62 -14.39 31.33 -20.73
N THR A 63 -14.42 30.19 -20.03
CA THR A 63 -14.32 30.16 -18.57
C THR A 63 -13.58 28.92 -18.08
N GLU A 64 -12.51 29.19 -17.35
CA GLU A 64 -11.69 28.29 -16.54
C GLU A 64 -12.58 27.38 -15.66
N PHE A 65 -12.65 26.08 -15.99
CA PHE A 65 -13.41 25.10 -15.21
C PHE A 65 -12.58 24.60 -14.03
N THR A 66 -12.51 25.37 -12.94
CA THR A 66 -12.14 24.81 -11.63
C THR A 66 -13.34 24.04 -11.06
N THR A 67 -13.46 22.74 -11.37
CA THR A 67 -14.42 21.86 -10.70
C THR A 67 -13.90 21.47 -9.32
N LYS A 68 -14.03 22.36 -8.33
CA LYS A 68 -13.72 22.02 -6.93
C LYS A 68 -14.48 20.76 -6.49
N LEU A 69 -13.76 19.67 -6.24
CA LEU A 69 -14.26 18.46 -5.60
C LEU A 69 -14.92 18.80 -4.26
N PRO A 70 -16.13 18.29 -3.95
CA PRO A 70 -16.76 18.57 -2.67
C PRO A 70 -16.12 17.72 -1.57
N THR A 71 -15.48 18.39 -0.62
CA THR A 71 -15.20 17.88 0.72
C THR A 71 -16.52 17.54 1.42
N VAL A 72 -16.60 16.43 2.20
CA VAL A 72 -17.35 16.27 3.47
C VAL A 72 -17.91 14.84 3.64
N MET A 73 -17.35 14.08 4.60
CA MET A 73 -18.09 13.09 5.39
C MET A 73 -18.66 13.78 6.64
N LYS A 74 -19.92 13.51 7.01
CA LYS A 74 -20.54 14.10 8.21
C LYS A 74 -19.90 13.54 9.49
N LYS A 75 -19.45 14.45 10.36
CA LYS A 75 -18.87 14.11 11.68
C LYS A 75 -19.97 13.56 12.62
N SER A 76 -19.91 12.27 12.93
CA SER A 76 -20.67 11.67 14.04
C SER A 76 -20.01 12.06 15.36
N LYS A 77 -20.77 12.58 16.32
CA LYS A 77 -20.28 12.90 17.67
C LYS A 77 -20.50 11.67 18.59
N GLY A 78 -19.47 10.84 18.74
CA GLY A 78 -19.42 9.73 19.72
C GLY A 78 -18.62 8.54 19.23
N LYS A 79 -17.91 7.84 20.14
CA LYS A 79 -17.26 6.55 19.84
C LYS A 79 -18.34 5.55 19.41
N TYR A 80 -18.10 4.78 18.35
CA TYR A 80 -19.00 3.72 17.93
C TYR A 80 -19.17 2.70 19.06
N LYS A 81 -20.42 2.34 19.40
CA LYS A 81 -20.66 1.37 20.47
C LYS A 81 -20.22 -0.02 20.01
N ILE A 82 -19.28 -0.63 20.74
CA ILE A 82 -18.90 -2.03 20.55
C ILE A 82 -19.55 -2.87 21.64
N GLU A 83 -20.00 -4.08 21.29
CA GLU A 83 -20.70 -4.96 22.21
C GLU A 83 -19.75 -5.54 23.27
N SER A 84 -20.26 -5.79 24.47
CA SER A 84 -19.54 -6.57 25.47
C SER A 84 -19.18 -7.96 24.91
N PRO A 85 -17.98 -8.50 25.17
CA PRO A 85 -16.97 -8.06 26.15
C PRO A 85 -15.85 -7.20 25.54
N TYR A 86 -16.11 -6.47 24.45
CA TYR A 86 -15.05 -5.73 23.76
C TYR A 86 -14.91 -4.29 24.24
N GLU A 87 -13.70 -3.76 24.11
CA GLU A 87 -13.40 -2.36 24.34
C GLU A 87 -12.49 -1.78 23.25
N TRP A 88 -12.62 -0.48 23.02
CA TRP A 88 -11.76 0.28 22.10
C TRP A 88 -10.47 0.71 22.78
N ILE A 89 -9.35 0.55 22.08
CA ILE A 89 -8.07 1.13 22.45
C ILE A 89 -7.49 1.93 21.29
N THR A 90 -6.72 2.97 21.60
CA THR A 90 -5.83 3.61 20.64
C THR A 90 -4.45 2.96 20.75
N CYS A 91 -3.99 2.34 19.68
CA CYS A 91 -2.71 1.62 19.65
C CYS A 91 -1.56 2.61 19.44
N MET A 92 -0.91 3.01 20.53
CA MET A 92 0.26 3.89 20.49
C MET A 92 1.51 3.13 20.04
N ILE A 93 1.76 3.10 18.72
CA ILE A 93 2.92 2.45 18.07
C ILE A 93 4.28 3.09 18.44
N SER A 94 4.28 4.18 19.20
CA SER A 94 5.50 4.66 19.88
C SER A 94 5.98 3.71 20.98
N SER A 95 5.08 2.95 21.61
CA SER A 95 5.40 1.97 22.66
C SER A 95 5.85 0.63 22.07
N ASP A 96 7.00 0.12 22.52
CA ASP A 96 7.48 -1.21 22.11
C ASP A 96 6.53 -2.35 22.49
N ASP A 97 5.83 -2.24 23.63
CA ASP A 97 4.83 -3.21 24.06
C ASP A 97 3.63 -3.25 23.11
N MET A 98 3.11 -2.08 22.72
CA MET A 98 2.01 -2.02 21.75
C MET A 98 2.44 -2.50 20.36
N CYS A 99 3.65 -2.15 19.91
CA CYS A 99 4.23 -2.70 18.68
C CYS A 99 4.32 -4.23 18.73
N ALA A 100 4.78 -4.81 19.83
CA ALA A 100 4.86 -6.25 19.99
C ALA A 100 3.47 -6.92 19.97
N GLN A 101 2.47 -6.31 20.61
CA GLN A 101 1.08 -6.80 20.59
C GLN A 101 0.48 -6.77 19.17
N VAL A 102 0.65 -5.66 18.44
CA VAL A 102 0.18 -5.52 17.06
C VAL A 102 0.96 -6.46 16.14
N GLY A 103 2.29 -6.48 16.21
CA GLY A 103 3.14 -7.38 15.44
C GLY A 103 2.77 -8.85 15.64
N LYS A 104 2.52 -9.27 16.87
CA LYS A 104 2.04 -10.62 17.18
C LYS A 104 0.65 -10.90 16.60
N LEU A 105 -0.29 -9.97 16.75
CA LEU A 105 -1.64 -10.11 16.17
C LEU A 105 -1.53 -10.32 14.64
N LEU A 106 -0.73 -9.51 13.96
CA LEU A 106 -0.56 -9.59 12.51
C LEU A 106 0.13 -10.89 12.09
N LYS A 107 1.24 -11.24 12.75
CA LYS A 107 1.99 -12.48 12.51
C LYS A 107 1.10 -13.72 12.56
N ASP A 108 0.19 -13.78 13.54
CA ASP A 108 -0.63 -14.97 13.78
C ASP A 108 -1.94 -14.99 12.95
N ASN A 109 -2.42 -13.83 12.48
CA ASN A 109 -3.80 -13.68 11.98
C ASN A 109 -3.99 -12.90 10.66
N TYR A 110 -2.97 -12.22 10.13
CA TYR A 110 -3.17 -11.30 9.00
C TYR A 110 -3.06 -11.97 7.64
N SER A 111 -1.99 -12.71 7.37
CA SER A 111 -1.78 -13.38 6.09
C SER A 111 -2.14 -14.87 6.15
N SER A 112 -2.71 -15.39 5.06
CA SER A 112 -3.01 -16.82 4.87
C SER A 112 -1.82 -17.62 4.34
N VAL A 113 -0.81 -16.95 3.79
CA VAL A 113 0.29 -17.57 3.02
C VAL A 113 1.59 -17.67 3.83
N GLY A 114 1.64 -17.07 5.02
CA GLY A 114 2.77 -17.16 5.94
C GLY A 114 2.70 -16.07 7.01
N ALA A 115 3.47 -16.24 8.08
CA ALA A 115 3.51 -15.29 9.18
C ALA A 115 4.54 -14.19 8.87
N CYS A 116 4.05 -13.04 8.40
CA CYS A 116 4.88 -11.86 8.16
C CYS A 116 5.47 -11.34 9.49
N ASP A 117 6.78 -11.13 9.51
CA ASP A 117 7.50 -10.69 10.69
C ASP A 117 7.73 -9.17 10.63
N TYR A 118 6.77 -8.43 11.16
CA TYR A 118 6.84 -6.97 11.24
C TYR A 118 7.64 -6.55 12.47
N SER A 119 8.85 -6.00 12.25
CA SER A 119 9.64 -5.42 13.35
C SER A 119 8.96 -4.17 13.90
N ASN A 120 9.29 -3.79 15.15
CA ASN A 120 8.80 -2.53 15.73
C ASN A 120 9.17 -1.33 14.86
N GLU A 121 10.38 -1.32 14.30
CA GLU A 121 10.86 -0.25 13.44
C GLU A 121 10.09 -0.20 12.11
N PHE A 122 9.77 -1.36 11.52
CA PHE A 122 8.94 -1.45 10.33
C PHE A 122 7.52 -0.93 10.60
N LEU A 123 6.90 -1.32 11.72
CA LEU A 123 5.57 -0.84 12.10
C LEU A 123 5.56 0.68 12.30
N ARG A 124 6.60 1.24 12.94
CA ARG A 124 6.76 2.69 13.09
C ARG A 124 6.93 3.39 11.75
N TRP A 125 7.77 2.86 10.86
CA TRP A 125 7.93 3.37 9.51
C TRP A 125 6.60 3.37 8.75
N ALA A 126 5.84 2.27 8.77
CA ALA A 126 4.60 2.15 8.03
C ALA A 126 3.43 2.97 8.63
N LEU A 127 3.36 3.12 9.95
CA LEU A 127 2.18 3.66 10.66
C LEU A 127 2.38 5.07 11.23
N GLN A 128 3.59 5.62 11.18
CA GLN A 128 3.90 6.95 11.71
C GLN A 128 4.60 7.86 10.69
N PRO A 129 4.05 8.06 9.47
CA PRO A 129 4.56 9.11 8.59
C PRO A 129 4.36 10.52 9.17
N PRO A 130 5.03 11.54 8.60
CA PRO A 130 4.75 12.93 8.94
C PRO A 130 3.24 13.23 8.91
N GLY A 131 2.75 13.90 9.95
CA GLY A 131 1.32 14.22 10.10
C GLY A 131 0.41 13.07 10.55
N TYR A 132 0.94 11.86 10.86
CA TYR A 132 0.11 10.73 11.27
C TYR A 132 -0.80 11.04 12.47
N ARG A 133 -1.95 10.38 12.48
CA ARG A 133 -3.03 10.61 13.45
C ARG A 133 -3.09 9.42 14.40
N LYS A 134 -2.69 9.64 15.65
CA LYS A 134 -2.68 8.60 16.69
C LYS A 134 -4.05 7.94 16.83
N ASP A 135 -5.11 8.72 16.72
CA ASP A 135 -6.49 8.27 16.80
C ASP A 135 -6.93 7.39 15.62
N TRP A 136 -6.18 7.33 14.51
CA TRP A 136 -6.46 6.43 13.38
C TRP A 136 -5.82 5.04 13.53
N LEU A 137 -5.07 4.81 14.60
CA LEU A 137 -4.50 3.50 14.96
C LEU A 137 -5.39 2.88 16.04
N ILE A 138 -6.35 2.04 15.62
CA ILE A 138 -7.47 1.60 16.46
C ILE A 138 -7.34 0.11 16.74
N GLY A 139 -7.40 -0.25 18.01
CA GLY A 139 -7.43 -1.63 18.46
C GLY A 139 -8.75 -1.98 19.14
N VAL A 140 -9.03 -3.28 19.17
CA VAL A 140 -10.13 -3.88 19.95
C VAL A 140 -9.54 -4.88 20.93
N ARG A 141 -9.89 -4.75 22.20
CA ARG A 141 -9.51 -5.70 23.26
C ARG A 141 -10.71 -6.48 23.78
N VAL A 142 -10.45 -7.67 24.30
CA VAL A 142 -11.41 -8.48 25.07
C VAL A 142 -11.23 -8.22 26.55
N MET A 143 -12.32 -8.00 27.26
CA MET A 143 -12.37 -7.91 28.72
C MET A 143 -12.70 -9.26 29.37
N PRO A 144 -12.18 -9.54 30.58
CA PRO A 144 -11.24 -8.73 31.36
C PRO A 144 -9.76 -8.94 30.99
N SER A 145 -9.45 -9.87 30.07
CA SER A 145 -8.07 -10.28 29.77
C SER A 145 -7.20 -9.20 29.12
N SER A 146 -7.80 -8.09 28.66
CA SER A 146 -7.15 -7.01 27.92
C SER A 146 -6.39 -7.46 26.67
N THR A 147 -6.75 -8.63 26.11
CA THR A 147 -6.07 -9.21 24.95
C THR A 147 -6.48 -8.46 23.69
N LEU A 148 -5.51 -8.01 22.89
CA LEU A 148 -5.75 -7.40 21.58
C LEU A 148 -6.27 -8.46 20.60
N VAL A 149 -7.48 -8.24 20.06
CA VAL A 149 -8.17 -9.17 19.14
C VAL A 149 -8.50 -8.54 17.79
N GLY A 150 -8.34 -7.24 17.64
CA GLY A 150 -8.52 -6.53 16.38
C GLY A 150 -7.62 -5.31 16.29
N PHE A 151 -7.19 -4.97 15.08
CA PHE A 151 -6.43 -3.78 14.77
C PHE A 151 -6.81 -3.25 13.39
N ILE A 152 -7.03 -1.95 13.28
CA ILE A 152 -7.19 -1.21 12.03
C ILE A 152 -6.31 0.04 12.05
N SER A 153 -5.72 0.38 10.90
CA SER A 153 -4.86 1.57 10.77
C SER A 153 -5.22 2.39 9.53
N ALA A 154 -5.03 3.70 9.64
CA ALA A 154 -4.91 4.59 8.51
C ALA A 154 -3.80 5.61 8.72
N VAL A 155 -3.23 6.09 7.61
CA VAL A 155 -2.25 7.19 7.59
C VAL A 155 -2.70 8.26 6.60
N PRO A 156 -2.41 9.56 6.85
CA PRO A 156 -2.75 10.61 5.90
C PRO A 156 -1.86 10.53 4.66
N ALA A 157 -2.44 10.82 3.50
CA ALA A 157 -1.73 10.95 2.24
C ALA A 157 -2.35 12.09 1.42
N MET A 158 -1.53 12.96 0.84
CA MET A 158 -1.99 13.95 -0.11
C MET A 158 -2.04 13.31 -1.51
N ILE A 159 -3.24 13.18 -2.06
CA ILE A 159 -3.48 12.51 -3.34
C ILE A 159 -3.96 13.53 -4.35
N SER A 160 -3.29 13.61 -5.50
CA SER A 160 -3.79 14.31 -6.67
C SER A 160 -4.71 13.38 -7.45
N VAL A 161 -5.93 13.84 -7.73
CA VAL A 161 -6.92 13.18 -8.57
C VAL A 161 -7.29 14.13 -9.70
N ASP A 162 -6.90 13.79 -10.94
CA ASP A 162 -7.15 14.63 -12.11
C ASP A 162 -6.67 16.09 -11.94
N GLY A 163 -5.60 16.28 -11.15
CA GLY A 163 -4.98 17.58 -10.84
C GLY A 163 -5.44 18.22 -9.53
N ASP A 164 -6.59 17.81 -8.98
CA ASP A 164 -7.08 18.32 -7.70
C ASP A 164 -6.44 17.60 -6.51
N LEU A 165 -5.98 18.37 -5.53
CA LEU A 165 -5.39 17.84 -4.30
C LEU A 165 -6.46 17.47 -3.28
N VAL A 166 -6.40 16.23 -2.81
CA VAL A 166 -7.30 15.66 -1.82
C VAL A 166 -6.48 15.00 -0.72
N GLU A 167 -6.67 15.44 0.52
CA GLU A 167 -6.13 14.74 1.67
C GLU A 167 -6.96 13.47 1.91
N MET A 168 -6.32 12.30 1.82
CA MET A 168 -6.96 10.99 1.98
C MET A 168 -6.41 10.26 3.20
N ALA A 169 -7.25 9.37 3.76
CA ALA A 169 -6.82 8.39 4.75
C ALA A 169 -6.49 7.08 4.02
N GLU A 170 -5.21 6.74 3.90
CA GLU A 170 -4.73 5.46 3.38
C GLU A 170 -4.96 4.39 4.44
N ILE A 171 -6.00 3.58 4.27
CA ILE A 171 -6.31 2.43 5.13
C ILE A 171 -5.46 1.25 4.66
N ASN A 172 -4.58 0.76 5.53
CA ASN A 172 -3.63 -0.27 5.17
C ASN A 172 -3.89 -1.58 5.92
N ILE A 173 -3.68 -1.60 7.23
CA ILE A 173 -3.80 -2.83 8.02
C ILE A 173 -5.21 -2.97 8.57
N VAL A 174 -5.89 -4.06 8.24
CA VAL A 174 -7.13 -4.50 8.90
C VAL A 174 -6.97 -5.96 9.34
N CYS A 175 -6.90 -6.22 10.64
CA CYS A 175 -6.70 -7.56 11.17
C CYS A 175 -7.68 -7.87 12.31
N VAL A 176 -8.33 -9.03 12.24
CA VAL A 176 -9.12 -9.59 13.33
C VAL A 176 -8.60 -10.98 13.64
N LYS A 177 -8.36 -11.25 14.93
CA LYS A 177 -7.96 -12.56 15.43
C LYS A 177 -8.96 -13.62 14.97
N LYS A 178 -8.46 -14.77 14.50
CA LYS A 178 -9.26 -15.83 13.82
C LYS A 178 -10.56 -16.17 14.56
N ASP A 179 -10.49 -16.40 15.87
CA ASP A 179 -11.64 -16.79 16.71
C ASP A 179 -12.69 -15.68 16.94
N HIS A 180 -12.45 -14.48 16.42
CA HIS A 180 -13.31 -13.31 16.57
C HIS A 180 -13.86 -12.77 15.24
N ARG A 181 -13.51 -13.36 14.09
CA ARG A 181 -13.88 -12.84 12.76
C ARG A 181 -15.39 -12.75 12.51
N ASN A 182 -16.16 -13.69 13.06
CA ASN A 182 -17.62 -13.77 12.88
C ASN A 182 -18.42 -12.97 13.91
N LYS A 183 -17.79 -12.04 14.65
CA LYS A 183 -18.40 -11.31 15.76
C LYS A 183 -18.61 -9.82 15.46
N GLY A 184 -18.65 -9.44 14.18
CA GLY A 184 -18.90 -8.05 13.75
C GLY A 184 -17.77 -7.04 14.03
N ILE A 185 -16.62 -7.49 14.57
CA ILE A 185 -15.50 -6.61 14.98
C ILE A 185 -14.94 -5.83 13.79
N CYS A 186 -14.74 -6.47 12.64
CA CYS A 186 -14.21 -5.79 11.44
C CYS A 186 -15.10 -4.61 11.03
N THR A 187 -16.41 -4.85 10.90
CA THR A 187 -17.40 -3.81 10.59
C THR A 187 -17.39 -2.68 11.62
N ALA A 188 -17.33 -3.02 12.92
CA ALA A 188 -17.23 -2.02 13.97
C ALA A 188 -15.94 -1.17 13.85
N MET A 189 -14.80 -1.79 13.57
CA MET A 189 -13.51 -1.10 13.39
C MET A 189 -13.53 -0.14 12.21
N ILE A 190 -14.09 -0.59 11.09
CA ILE A 190 -14.27 0.22 9.87
C ILE A 190 -15.16 1.45 10.18
N LYS A 191 -16.29 1.26 10.87
CA LYS A 191 -17.20 2.35 11.26
C LYS A 191 -16.56 3.34 12.23
N GLU A 192 -15.84 2.83 13.22
CA GLU A 192 -15.12 3.67 14.17
C GLU A 192 -14.01 4.47 13.47
N LEU A 193 -13.21 3.84 12.61
CA LEU A 193 -12.20 4.55 11.83
C LEU A 193 -12.83 5.62 10.94
N THR A 194 -13.90 5.29 10.22
CA THR A 194 -14.64 6.26 9.39
C THR A 194 -15.12 7.45 10.22
N THR A 195 -15.60 7.20 11.44
CA THR A 195 -16.05 8.24 12.36
C THR A 195 -14.90 9.15 12.80
N ARG A 196 -13.71 8.60 13.06
CA ARG A 196 -12.51 9.35 13.45
C ARG A 196 -11.86 10.10 12.30
N VAL A 197 -11.91 9.53 11.10
CA VAL A 197 -11.51 10.20 9.85
C VAL A 197 -12.48 11.33 9.50
N GLY A 198 -13.76 11.24 9.92
CA GLY A 198 -14.84 12.20 9.67
C GLY A 198 -14.40 13.68 9.69
N GLY A 199 -14.33 14.27 8.50
CA GLY A 199 -13.76 15.61 8.35
C GLY A 199 -13.48 16.10 6.91
N GLY A 200 -13.78 15.33 5.87
CA GLY A 200 -13.50 15.74 4.48
C GLY A 200 -12.54 14.84 3.71
N HIS A 201 -11.94 13.88 4.40
CA HIS A 201 -11.00 12.92 3.81
C HIS A 201 -11.73 11.76 3.15
N THR A 202 -11.23 11.31 1.99
CA THR A 202 -11.68 10.05 1.40
C THR A 202 -10.77 8.90 1.84
N ALA A 203 -11.32 7.70 2.02
CA ALA A 203 -10.55 6.51 2.35
C ALA A 203 -10.04 5.84 1.07
N LEU A 204 -8.73 5.59 1.00
CA LEU A 204 -8.13 4.67 0.04
C LEU A 204 -7.99 3.33 0.76
N ILE A 205 -8.72 2.32 0.32
CA ILE A 205 -8.70 1.00 0.97
C ILE A 205 -7.89 0.06 0.10
N ASN A 206 -6.92 -0.61 0.72
CA ASN A 206 -6.28 -1.77 0.16
C ASN A 206 -7.04 -3.02 0.66
N TYR A 207 -7.66 -3.76 -0.25
CA TYR A 207 -8.38 -4.97 0.14
C TYR A 207 -8.20 -6.05 -0.94
N LYS A 208 -7.70 -7.23 -0.54
CA LYS A 208 -7.50 -8.37 -1.47
C LYS A 208 -8.82 -8.88 -2.09
N HIS A 209 -9.98 -8.62 -1.46
CA HIS A 209 -11.29 -9.10 -1.93
C HIS A 209 -12.42 -8.08 -1.70
N VAL A 210 -12.88 -7.41 -2.75
CA VAL A 210 -14.02 -6.48 -2.67
C VAL A 210 -15.17 -6.90 -3.57
N PRO A 211 -16.42 -6.70 -3.11
CA PRO A 211 -17.58 -6.89 -3.96
C PRO A 211 -17.48 -6.03 -5.23
N THR A 212 -17.73 -6.65 -6.37
CA THR A 212 -17.65 -6.10 -7.74
C THR A 212 -18.50 -4.84 -7.98
N SER A 213 -19.33 -4.43 -7.02
CA SER A 213 -20.18 -3.24 -7.09
C SER A 213 -19.48 -1.92 -6.76
N ILE A 214 -18.23 -1.96 -6.27
CA ILE A 214 -17.42 -0.78 -5.91
C ILE A 214 -16.51 -0.42 -7.10
N PRO A 215 -16.29 0.86 -7.45
CA PRO A 215 -15.28 1.23 -8.43
C PRO A 215 -13.89 0.77 -7.97
N THR A 216 -13.38 -0.27 -8.61
CA THR A 216 -12.06 -0.84 -8.31
C THR A 216 -11.13 -0.69 -9.49
N VAL A 217 -9.90 -0.25 -9.25
CA VAL A 217 -8.82 -0.44 -10.21
C VAL A 217 -8.04 -1.69 -9.81
N THR A 218 -8.00 -2.68 -10.70
CA THR A 218 -7.33 -3.95 -10.45
C THR A 218 -5.94 -3.93 -11.07
N CYS A 219 -4.92 -3.87 -10.23
CA CYS A 219 -3.54 -4.11 -10.61
C CYS A 219 -3.17 -5.57 -10.38
N GLN A 220 -2.01 -5.98 -10.87
CA GLN A 220 -1.56 -7.37 -10.82
C GLN A 220 -0.18 -7.43 -10.18
N TYR A 221 0.01 -8.29 -9.18
CA TYR A 221 1.36 -8.59 -8.70
C TYR A 221 2.12 -9.42 -9.72
N TRP A 222 3.41 -9.17 -9.77
CA TRP A 222 4.39 -9.91 -10.55
C TRP A 222 5.57 -10.24 -9.64
N ASN A 223 5.95 -11.51 -9.61
CA ASN A 223 6.95 -12.00 -8.67
C ASN A 223 8.10 -12.66 -9.41
N ASN A 224 9.31 -12.36 -8.96
CA ASN A 224 10.53 -13.00 -9.42
C ASN A 224 11.11 -13.79 -8.25
N THR A 225 10.92 -15.11 -8.29
CA THR A 225 11.48 -16.08 -7.32
C THR A 225 12.88 -16.56 -7.70
N LEU A 226 13.33 -16.19 -8.90
CA LEU A 226 14.55 -16.64 -9.54
C LEU A 226 15.61 -15.54 -9.59
N ILE A 227 15.51 -14.54 -8.72
CA ILE A 227 16.44 -13.39 -8.70
C ILE A 227 17.91 -13.82 -8.53
N HIS A 228 18.15 -14.99 -7.93
CA HIS A 228 19.48 -15.57 -7.70
C HIS A 228 20.12 -16.20 -8.94
N VAL A 229 19.34 -16.58 -9.97
CA VAL A 229 19.87 -17.16 -11.23
C VAL A 229 19.95 -16.16 -12.39
N LEU A 230 19.52 -14.91 -12.18
CA LEU A 230 19.62 -13.89 -13.22
C LEU A 230 21.09 -13.60 -13.55
N PRO A 231 21.46 -13.52 -14.84
CA PRO A 231 22.83 -13.21 -15.24
C PRO A 231 23.27 -11.86 -14.67
N THR A 232 24.52 -11.77 -14.22
CA THR A 232 25.18 -10.49 -13.98
C THR A 232 25.30 -9.77 -15.32
N GLY A 233 24.36 -8.86 -15.62
CA GLY A 233 24.55 -7.90 -16.69
C GLY A 233 25.89 -7.18 -16.51
N GLY A 234 26.63 -7.00 -17.60
CA GLY A 234 27.93 -6.33 -17.59
C GLY A 234 27.82 -4.92 -17.01
N GLU A 235 28.79 -4.53 -16.17
CA GLU A 235 28.85 -3.18 -15.64
C GLU A 235 29.07 -2.18 -16.78
N VAL A 236 28.16 -1.22 -16.93
CA VAL A 236 28.46 0.00 -17.68
C VAL A 236 29.22 0.95 -16.75
N VAL A 237 30.41 1.37 -17.18
CA VAL A 237 31.26 2.33 -16.46
C VAL A 237 30.80 3.75 -16.79
N GLY A 238 30.53 4.56 -15.75
CA GLY A 238 29.99 5.92 -15.86
C GLY A 238 28.49 5.96 -15.57
N GLU A 239 28.03 6.88 -14.72
CA GLU A 239 26.61 7.00 -14.28
C GLU A 239 26.08 5.81 -13.48
N ARG A 240 26.79 5.43 -12.42
CA ARG A 240 26.33 4.35 -11.53
C ARG A 240 25.27 4.87 -10.55
N PHE A 241 24.22 4.09 -10.35
CA PHE A 241 23.33 4.26 -9.21
C PHE A 241 24.12 4.19 -7.90
N ARG A 242 23.70 5.00 -6.94
CA ARG A 242 24.19 5.00 -5.55
C ARG A 242 23.01 5.06 -4.59
N GLU A 243 23.26 4.69 -3.34
CA GLU A 243 22.27 4.85 -2.28
C GLU A 243 21.88 6.33 -2.09
N MET A 244 20.59 6.57 -1.84
CA MET A 244 20.01 7.89 -1.57
C MET A 244 20.51 8.45 -0.23
N LYS A 245 20.83 9.74 -0.18
CA LYS A 245 21.28 10.47 1.00
C LYS A 245 20.30 11.57 1.40
N PRO A 246 20.37 12.12 2.63
CA PRO A 246 19.56 13.26 3.05
C PRO A 246 19.62 14.45 2.09
N ASP A 247 20.81 14.78 1.57
CA ASP A 247 20.98 15.91 0.64
C ASP A 247 20.28 15.70 -0.72
N ASP A 248 19.90 14.46 -1.05
CA ASP A 248 19.15 14.16 -2.28
C ASP A 248 17.65 14.41 -2.15
N VAL A 249 17.13 14.58 -0.92
CA VAL A 249 15.67 14.67 -0.66
C VAL A 249 14.98 15.73 -1.51
N PRO A 250 15.47 16.97 -1.64
CA PRO A 250 14.82 17.97 -2.48
C PRO A 250 14.76 17.56 -3.96
N SER A 251 15.88 17.03 -4.49
CA SER A 251 16.00 16.59 -5.88
C SER A 251 15.13 15.36 -6.17
N VAL A 252 15.06 14.40 -5.25
CA VAL A 252 14.18 13.22 -5.36
C VAL A 252 12.72 13.65 -5.28
N THR A 253 12.37 14.58 -4.39
CA THR A 253 11.00 15.13 -4.28
C THR A 253 10.57 15.76 -5.61
N HIS A 254 11.42 16.59 -6.21
CA HIS A 254 11.14 17.21 -7.50
C HIS A 254 11.02 16.18 -8.63
N LEU A 255 11.99 15.26 -8.75
CA LEU A 255 11.99 14.23 -9.80
C LEU A 255 10.78 13.31 -9.69
N LEU A 256 10.46 12.83 -8.49
CA LEU A 256 9.37 11.90 -8.24
C LEU A 256 8.00 12.54 -8.50
N ASN A 257 7.73 13.74 -7.97
CA ASN A 257 6.48 14.44 -8.25
C ASN A 257 6.35 14.79 -9.73
N GLY A 258 7.43 15.20 -10.38
CA GLY A 258 7.47 15.48 -11.82
C GLY A 258 7.13 14.24 -12.65
N TYR A 259 7.75 13.11 -12.35
CA TYR A 259 7.46 11.83 -13.01
C TYR A 259 6.01 11.38 -12.76
N LEU A 260 5.56 11.41 -11.51
CA LEU A 260 4.21 10.96 -11.14
C LEU A 260 3.11 11.84 -11.75
N SER A 261 3.42 13.10 -12.11
CA SER A 261 2.44 14.05 -12.68
C SER A 261 1.71 13.58 -13.94
N ARG A 262 2.23 12.51 -14.57
CA ARG A 262 1.66 11.85 -15.74
C ARG A 262 0.45 10.96 -15.43
N PHE A 263 0.28 10.55 -14.17
CA PHE A 263 -0.77 9.63 -13.73
C PHE A 263 -1.94 10.37 -13.11
N ARG A 264 -3.18 9.97 -13.41
CA ARG A 264 -4.39 10.68 -12.97
C ARG A 264 -4.59 10.62 -11.45
N VAL A 265 -4.31 9.48 -10.84
CA VAL A 265 -4.41 9.27 -9.39
C VAL A 265 -3.02 8.97 -8.85
N ARG A 266 -2.47 9.86 -8.04
CA ARG A 266 -1.07 9.80 -7.60
C ARG A 266 -0.89 10.48 -6.24
N PRO A 267 0.10 10.06 -5.44
CA PRO A 267 0.48 10.85 -4.27
C PRO A 267 1.20 12.14 -4.71
N VAL A 268 1.15 13.15 -3.86
CA VAL A 268 2.00 14.33 -3.94
C VAL A 268 2.84 14.36 -2.68
N PHE A 269 4.16 14.29 -2.85
CA PHE A 269 5.09 14.24 -1.73
C PHE A 269 5.68 15.60 -1.43
N ASP A 270 5.85 15.91 -0.15
CA ASP A 270 6.75 16.94 0.35
C ASP A 270 8.09 16.32 0.78
N GLU A 271 9.06 17.17 1.15
CA GLU A 271 10.40 16.69 1.55
C GLU A 271 10.37 15.84 2.82
N ASP A 272 9.47 16.14 3.77
CA ASP A 272 9.32 15.37 5.01
C ASP A 272 8.83 13.95 4.73
N THR A 273 7.84 13.81 3.85
CA THR A 273 7.30 12.51 3.44
C THR A 273 8.29 11.76 2.56
N VAL A 274 9.03 12.41 1.66
CA VAL A 274 10.12 11.78 0.90
C VAL A 274 11.21 11.27 1.84
N SER A 275 11.64 12.09 2.78
CA SER A 275 12.65 11.74 3.79
C SER A 275 12.19 10.52 4.59
N HIS A 276 10.97 10.54 5.10
CA HIS A 276 10.43 9.43 5.88
C HIS A 276 10.32 8.13 5.07
N TRP A 277 9.77 8.20 3.86
CA TRP A 277 9.46 7.01 3.07
C TRP A 277 10.67 6.41 2.37
N PHE A 278 11.62 7.24 1.93
CA PHE A 278 12.64 6.81 0.98
C PHE A 278 14.07 6.91 1.50
N LEU A 279 14.36 7.61 2.60
CA LEU A 279 15.71 7.51 3.16
C LEU A 279 15.97 6.06 3.59
N PRO A 280 17.10 5.46 3.14
CA PRO A 280 17.40 4.07 3.42
C PRO A 280 17.39 3.75 4.91
N ARG A 281 16.71 2.66 5.28
CA ARG A 281 16.68 2.10 6.63
C ARG A 281 16.94 0.61 6.53
N GLN A 282 17.97 0.14 7.23
CA GLN A 282 18.48 -1.21 7.08
C GLN A 282 17.38 -2.26 7.30
N GLY A 283 17.11 -3.07 6.27
CA GLY A 283 16.10 -4.13 6.34
C GLY A 283 14.66 -3.63 6.44
N ILE A 284 14.40 -2.37 6.09
CA ILE A 284 13.06 -1.77 5.98
C ILE A 284 12.85 -1.20 4.58
N VAL A 285 13.67 -0.25 4.14
CA VAL A 285 13.56 0.37 2.81
C VAL A 285 14.95 0.65 2.25
N SER A 286 15.11 0.38 0.96
CA SER A 286 16.33 0.64 0.20
C SER A 286 15.99 1.51 -0.99
N SER A 287 16.74 2.61 -1.15
CA SER A 287 16.48 3.60 -2.20
C SER A 287 17.77 4.06 -2.84
N PHE A 288 17.72 4.25 -4.16
CA PHE A 288 18.88 4.52 -4.99
C PHE A 288 18.57 5.63 -5.98
N VAL A 289 19.61 6.41 -6.29
CA VAL A 289 19.56 7.52 -7.24
C VAL A 289 20.68 7.39 -8.26
N ARG A 290 20.43 7.83 -9.49
CA ARG A 290 21.44 8.06 -10.52
C ARG A 290 21.39 9.52 -10.94
N ALA A 291 22.55 10.09 -11.24
CA ALA A 291 22.70 11.46 -11.69
C ALA A 291 23.50 11.48 -13.00
N SER A 292 23.16 12.44 -13.86
CA SER A 292 24.01 12.85 -14.98
C SER A 292 24.45 14.29 -14.72
N GLY A 293 25.75 14.48 -14.50
CA GLY A 293 26.28 15.72 -13.91
C GLY A 293 25.75 15.96 -12.50
N GLU A 294 25.21 17.15 -12.25
CA GLU A 294 24.65 17.56 -10.94
C GLU A 294 23.16 17.22 -10.78
N LYS A 295 22.50 16.77 -11.85
CA LYS A 295 21.04 16.55 -11.84
C LYS A 295 20.71 15.07 -11.67
N LEU A 296 19.83 14.76 -10.71
CA LEU A 296 19.25 13.42 -10.60
C LEU A 296 18.40 13.10 -11.83
N THR A 297 18.68 11.97 -12.44
CA THR A 297 17.98 11.46 -13.63
C THR A 297 17.08 10.30 -13.27
N ASP A 298 17.42 9.54 -12.23
CA ASP A 298 16.68 8.35 -11.84
C ASP A 298 16.62 8.20 -10.33
N PHE A 299 15.51 7.60 -9.89
CA PHE A 299 15.22 7.22 -8.52
C PHE A 299 14.51 5.87 -8.53
N GLY A 300 14.83 5.00 -7.58
CA GLY A 300 14.14 3.73 -7.39
C GLY A 300 14.24 3.25 -5.96
N SER A 301 13.16 2.64 -5.46
CA SER A 301 13.10 2.13 -4.10
C SER A 301 12.35 0.80 -4.01
N PHE A 302 12.69 0.02 -2.97
CA PHE A 302 11.91 -1.14 -2.55
C PHE A 302 11.95 -1.26 -1.03
N TYR A 303 10.87 -1.81 -0.45
CA TYR A 303 10.85 -2.14 0.98
C TYR A 303 11.02 -3.64 1.21
N TRP A 304 11.49 -3.99 2.39
CA TRP A 304 11.80 -5.35 2.78
C TRP A 304 10.62 -5.97 3.50
N GLN A 305 10.27 -7.20 3.13
CA GLN A 305 9.29 -8.00 3.85
C GLN A 305 9.87 -9.37 4.19
N ARG A 306 9.69 -9.82 5.42
CA ARG A 306 10.09 -11.16 5.88
C ARG A 306 8.86 -11.99 6.13
N VAL A 307 8.80 -13.16 5.52
CA VAL A 307 7.68 -14.09 5.67
C VAL A 307 8.18 -15.42 6.18
N ASN A 308 7.62 -15.85 7.31
CA ASN A 308 7.88 -17.17 7.86
C ASN A 308 6.82 -18.15 7.35
N GLN A 309 7.23 -19.12 6.55
CA GLN A 309 6.34 -20.12 5.98
C GLN A 309 6.73 -21.51 6.45
N ARG A 310 5.75 -22.35 6.79
CA ARG A 310 5.99 -23.76 7.08
C ARG A 310 5.76 -24.58 5.81
N VAL A 311 6.80 -25.28 5.35
CA VAL A 311 6.74 -26.22 4.23
C VAL A 311 7.35 -27.53 4.69
N ASP A 312 6.59 -28.63 4.56
CA ASP A 312 7.02 -30.00 4.91
C ASP A 312 7.76 -30.11 6.26
N LYS A 313 7.17 -29.49 7.30
CA LYS A 313 7.67 -29.39 8.69
C LYS A 313 8.91 -28.51 8.91
N LYS A 314 9.51 -27.92 7.86
CA LYS A 314 10.56 -26.92 7.98
C LYS A 314 9.95 -25.52 8.08
N LEU A 315 10.54 -24.66 8.92
CA LEU A 315 10.23 -23.23 8.95
C LEU A 315 11.21 -22.51 8.03
N LEU A 316 10.70 -21.94 6.96
CA LEU A 316 11.46 -21.14 6.01
C LEU A 316 11.26 -19.65 6.35
N ASN A 317 12.35 -18.90 6.37
CA ASN A 317 12.34 -17.44 6.48
C ASN A 317 12.66 -16.87 5.11
N ILE A 318 11.64 -16.39 4.42
CA ILE A 318 11.76 -15.90 3.04
C ILE A 318 11.78 -14.37 3.06
N LYS A 319 12.79 -13.77 2.44
CA LYS A 319 13.01 -12.33 2.35
C LYS A 319 12.60 -11.82 0.97
N TYR A 320 11.70 -10.86 0.97
CA TYR A 320 11.18 -10.22 -0.24
C TYR A 320 11.65 -8.77 -0.33
N GLY A 321 12.00 -8.35 -1.54
CA GLY A 321 11.98 -6.94 -1.91
C GLY A 321 10.66 -6.62 -2.60
N CYS A 322 9.87 -5.72 -2.03
CA CYS A 322 8.63 -5.24 -2.63
C CYS A 322 8.92 -3.88 -3.26
N MET A 323 8.85 -3.79 -4.59
CA MET A 323 9.11 -2.54 -5.29
C MET A 323 8.14 -1.46 -4.84
N PHE A 324 8.70 -0.30 -4.56
CA PHE A 324 7.95 0.86 -4.08
C PHE A 324 8.02 1.94 -5.18
N TYR A 325 8.33 3.19 -4.87
CA TYR A 325 8.33 4.24 -5.89
C TYR A 325 9.63 4.29 -6.69
N TYR A 326 9.50 4.74 -7.94
CA TYR A 326 10.58 4.96 -8.88
C TYR A 326 10.23 6.13 -9.80
N ALA A 327 11.25 6.71 -10.43
CA ALA A 327 11.15 7.75 -11.43
C ALA A 327 12.39 7.69 -12.34
N SER A 328 12.21 7.95 -13.63
CA SER A 328 13.32 8.10 -14.57
C SER A 328 12.96 9.17 -15.60
N VAL A 329 13.96 9.95 -16.02
CA VAL A 329 13.83 10.88 -17.16
C VAL A 329 14.00 10.20 -18.51
N GLU A 330 14.52 8.97 -18.54
CA GLU A 330 14.75 8.17 -19.76
C GLU A 330 13.84 6.94 -19.79
N THR A 331 14.18 5.93 -18.97
CA THR A 331 13.47 4.66 -18.90
C THR A 331 13.59 4.03 -17.52
N VAL A 332 12.45 3.62 -16.97
CA VAL A 332 12.39 2.90 -15.69
C VAL A 332 12.92 1.48 -15.78
N GLU A 333 13.13 0.93 -16.99
CA GLU A 333 13.73 -0.39 -17.15
C GLU A 333 15.11 -0.49 -16.50
N ASN A 334 15.93 0.56 -16.66
CA ASN A 334 17.27 0.62 -16.08
C ASN A 334 17.22 0.64 -14.55
N VAL A 335 16.26 1.39 -13.99
CA VAL A 335 15.99 1.42 -12.55
C VAL A 335 15.64 0.02 -12.06
N ILE A 336 14.68 -0.64 -12.70
CA ILE A 336 14.17 -1.96 -12.26
C ILE A 336 15.26 -3.03 -12.37
N ARG A 337 16.02 -3.06 -13.47
CA ARG A 337 17.19 -3.95 -13.62
C ARG A 337 18.19 -3.74 -12.49
N TYR A 338 18.47 -2.49 -12.14
CA TYR A 338 19.36 -2.17 -11.03
C TYR A 338 18.80 -2.61 -9.67
N LEU A 339 17.52 -2.35 -9.38
CA LEU A 339 16.89 -2.77 -8.12
C LEU A 339 16.88 -4.30 -7.97
N VAL A 340 16.61 -5.04 -9.05
CA VAL A 340 16.69 -6.51 -9.05
C VAL A 340 18.12 -7.00 -8.82
N LYS A 341 19.13 -6.35 -9.43
CA LYS A 341 20.55 -6.64 -9.17
C LYS A 341 20.89 -6.44 -7.68
N VAL A 342 20.51 -5.28 -7.11
CA VAL A 342 20.74 -4.97 -5.69
C VAL A 342 20.02 -5.96 -4.79
N ALA A 343 18.78 -6.32 -5.12
CA ALA A 343 18.01 -7.29 -4.35
C ALA A 343 18.71 -8.65 -4.25
N ARG A 344 19.23 -9.14 -5.38
CA ARG A 344 20.04 -10.36 -5.45
C ARG A 344 21.31 -10.24 -4.60
N GLU A 345 22.06 -9.15 -4.76
CA GLU A 345 23.31 -8.92 -4.02
C GLU A 345 23.09 -8.75 -2.51
N SER A 346 21.89 -8.33 -2.12
CA SER A 346 21.47 -8.20 -0.72
C SER A 346 20.89 -9.50 -0.13
N ASN A 347 21.01 -10.63 -0.84
CA ASN A 347 20.49 -11.94 -0.44
C ASN A 347 18.98 -11.93 -0.15
N LEU A 348 18.19 -11.24 -0.98
CA LEU A 348 16.76 -11.48 -1.06
C LEU A 348 16.48 -12.81 -1.76
N ASP A 349 15.38 -13.45 -1.37
CA ASP A 349 14.93 -14.73 -1.96
C ASP A 349 14.00 -14.49 -3.15
N ALA A 350 13.24 -13.39 -3.12
CA ALA A 350 12.35 -12.99 -4.20
C ALA A 350 12.15 -11.48 -4.28
N PHE A 351 11.63 -11.01 -5.42
CA PHE A 351 11.29 -9.61 -5.66
C PHE A 351 9.88 -9.50 -6.24
N SER A 352 9.05 -8.63 -5.66
CA SER A 352 7.64 -8.44 -6.05
C SER A 352 7.42 -7.02 -6.59
N ILE A 353 6.62 -6.92 -7.64
CA ILE A 353 6.27 -5.68 -8.33
C ILE A 353 4.75 -5.66 -8.55
N VAL A 354 4.10 -4.55 -8.24
CA VAL A 354 2.73 -4.29 -8.72
C VAL A 354 2.83 -3.69 -10.12
N ARG A 355 2.17 -4.32 -11.09
CA ARG A 355 2.00 -3.74 -12.43
C ARG A 355 1.00 -2.59 -12.37
N ALA A 356 1.54 -1.39 -12.20
CA ALA A 356 0.89 -0.09 -12.28
C ALA A 356 1.83 0.87 -13.05
N MET A 357 1.40 2.12 -13.27
CA MET A 357 2.18 3.12 -14.01
C MET A 357 2.56 2.62 -15.42
N GLU A 358 3.79 2.84 -15.89
CA GLU A 358 4.24 2.54 -17.27
C GLU A 358 4.82 1.12 -17.46
N LEU A 359 4.51 0.17 -16.56
CA LEU A 359 5.09 -1.17 -16.60
C LEU A 359 4.42 -2.09 -17.62
N GLU A 360 5.20 -2.52 -18.61
CA GLU A 360 4.77 -3.47 -19.63
C GLU A 360 4.97 -4.93 -19.23
N GLU A 361 3.99 -5.79 -19.53
CA GLU A 361 4.07 -7.23 -19.23
C GLU A 361 5.28 -7.88 -19.94
N SER A 362 5.55 -7.45 -21.17
CA SER A 362 6.65 -7.98 -21.98
C SER A 362 8.02 -7.71 -21.36
N PHE A 363 8.19 -6.56 -20.69
CA PHE A 363 9.42 -6.22 -19.97
C PHE A 363 9.58 -7.07 -18.70
N LEU A 364 8.52 -7.19 -17.90
CA LEU A 364 8.52 -8.02 -16.68
C LEU A 364 8.84 -9.48 -17.01
N THR A 365 8.28 -10.00 -18.10
CA THR A 365 8.53 -11.37 -18.56
C THR A 365 9.99 -11.59 -18.98
N LYS A 366 10.63 -10.62 -19.65
CA LYS A 366 12.06 -10.66 -19.99
C LYS A 366 12.96 -10.67 -18.75
N LEU A 367 12.47 -10.17 -17.61
CA LEU A 367 13.16 -10.23 -16.33
C LEU A 367 12.75 -11.44 -15.48
N HIS A 368 12.04 -12.42 -16.07
CA HIS A 368 11.59 -13.63 -15.38
C HIS A 368 10.64 -13.37 -14.20
N PHE A 369 9.84 -12.30 -14.28
CA PHE A 369 8.70 -12.16 -13.39
C PHE A 369 7.52 -12.99 -13.90
N GLU A 370 6.81 -13.62 -12.96
CA GLU A 370 5.58 -14.37 -13.21
C GLU A 370 4.37 -13.64 -12.59
N LYS A 371 3.19 -13.79 -13.20
CA LYS A 371 1.94 -13.22 -12.68
C LYS A 371 1.61 -13.88 -11.33
N GLY A 372 1.35 -13.06 -10.30
CA GLY A 372 0.91 -13.48 -8.97
C GLY A 372 -0.57 -13.24 -8.71
N ASP A 373 -0.91 -12.79 -7.50
CA ASP A 373 -2.27 -12.41 -7.12
C ASP A 373 -2.67 -11.03 -7.65
N SER A 374 -3.98 -10.78 -7.76
CA SER A 374 -4.50 -9.44 -8.08
C SER A 374 -4.49 -8.51 -6.86
N PHE A 375 -4.35 -7.22 -7.14
CA PHE A 375 -4.36 -6.12 -6.17
C PHE A 375 -5.47 -5.13 -6.54
N HIS A 376 -6.27 -4.67 -5.58
CA HIS A 376 -7.41 -3.78 -5.87
C HIS A 376 -7.30 -2.45 -5.12
N TYR A 377 -7.34 -1.34 -5.87
CA TYR A 377 -7.52 0.01 -5.32
C TYR A 377 -9.01 0.33 -5.20
N HIS A 378 -9.46 0.69 -4.01
CA HIS A 378 -10.78 1.31 -3.80
C HIS A 378 -10.64 2.81 -3.78
N LEU A 379 -11.11 3.44 -4.85
CA LEU A 379 -11.05 4.88 -5.02
C LEU A 379 -12.34 5.56 -4.54
N PRO A 380 -12.27 6.84 -4.15
CA PRO A 380 -13.45 7.67 -3.95
C PRO A 380 -14.47 7.50 -5.08
N SER A 381 -15.77 7.48 -4.77
CA SER A 381 -16.84 7.38 -5.78
C SER A 381 -16.86 8.51 -6.82
N CYS A 382 -16.18 9.64 -6.55
CA CYS A 382 -16.00 10.72 -7.51
C CYS A 382 -14.94 10.43 -8.58
N VAL A 383 -14.16 9.35 -8.42
CA VAL A 383 -13.12 8.92 -9.35
C VAL A 383 -13.66 7.77 -10.19
N THR A 384 -13.84 8.01 -11.49
CA THR A 384 -14.43 7.03 -12.41
C THR A 384 -13.60 6.86 -13.67
N GLY A 385 -13.67 5.68 -14.28
CA GLY A 385 -13.02 5.38 -15.56
C GLY A 385 -11.49 5.44 -15.49
N VAL A 386 -10.90 4.88 -14.44
CA VAL A 386 -9.45 4.84 -14.21
C VAL A 386 -8.92 3.46 -14.57
N ASP A 387 -7.90 3.40 -15.42
CA ASP A 387 -7.18 2.18 -15.77
C ASP A 387 -5.99 1.95 -14.82
N PRO A 388 -5.47 0.71 -14.62
CA PRO A 388 -4.23 0.49 -13.87
C PRO A 388 -3.05 1.36 -14.31
N LEU A 389 -2.96 1.74 -15.59
CA LEU A 389 -1.90 2.63 -16.12
C LEU A 389 -2.12 4.10 -15.73
N ASP A 390 -3.33 4.48 -15.32
CA ASP A 390 -3.65 5.82 -14.78
C ASP A 390 -3.25 5.95 -13.29
N ILE A 391 -2.88 4.86 -12.64
CA ILE A 391 -2.53 4.80 -11.21
C ILE A 391 -1.03 4.99 -11.02
N GLY A 392 -0.68 6.12 -10.42
CA GLY A 392 0.64 6.42 -9.84
C GLY A 392 0.72 6.12 -8.35
N LEU A 393 -0.27 5.41 -7.79
CA LEU A 393 -0.27 4.98 -6.39
C LEU A 393 0.39 3.62 -6.28
N LEU A 394 1.30 3.50 -5.32
CA LEU A 394 1.80 2.25 -4.77
C LEU A 394 1.57 2.30 -3.27
N ILE A 395 0.62 1.49 -2.79
CA ILE A 395 0.38 1.33 -1.35
C ILE A 395 1.35 0.30 -0.81
N LYS A 396 1.83 0.54 0.41
CA LYS A 396 2.68 -0.39 1.16
C LYS A 396 1.82 -1.59 1.52
N ALA A 397 1.68 -2.55 0.62
CA ALA A 397 0.90 -3.74 0.90
C ALA A 397 1.66 -4.58 1.91
N LEU A 398 1.15 -4.59 3.13
CA LEU A 398 1.50 -5.60 4.10
C LEU A 398 0.77 -6.86 3.61
N GLU A 399 1.50 -7.76 2.95
CA GLU A 399 0.93 -8.98 2.35
C GLU A 399 0.53 -10.06 3.35
#